data_AF-A0A8J4SZM2-F1
#
_entry.id   AF-A0A8J4SZM2-F1
#
_cell.length_a   1.000
_cell.length_b   1.000
_cell.length_c   1.000
_cell.angle_alpha   90.00
_cell.angle_beta   90.00
_cell.angle_gamma   90.00
#
_symmetry.space_group_name_H-M   'P 1'
#
loop_
_entity.id
_entity.type
_entity.pdbx_description
1 polymer ?
#
loop_
_entity_poly.entity_id
_entity_poly.type
_entity_poly.pdbx_seq_one_letter_code
_entity_poly.pdbx_strand_id
1 'polypeptide(L)'
;MYPPSMILWEFLLPCCCGYKTTLFSDALELGYGAVVYTSVESDDKRVQYPITMRKFRVSSTKSVTIPLLELPAAVLAARLVSQATDELKVASNPTFWVDSTVV
;
A
#
# COMPACT_ATOMS: atom_id res chain seq x y z
N MET A 1 16.76 -1.29 10.80
CA MET A 1 17.50 -0.67 9.70
C MET A 1 17.33 -1.58 8.49
N TYR A 2 16.41 -1.25 7.57
CA TYR A 2 16.20 -2.02 6.34
C TYR A 2 16.70 -1.18 5.16
N PRO A 3 17.83 -1.58 4.56
CA PRO A 3 18.00 -1.45 3.11
C PRO A 3 18.43 -2.82 2.55
N PRO A 4 17.77 -3.37 1.51
CA PRO A 4 18.14 -3.05 0.12
C PRO A 4 17.00 -3.34 -0.89
N SER A 5 16.37 -2.31 -1.49
CA SER A 5 15.50 -2.53 -2.66
C SER A 5 15.53 -1.33 -3.60
N MET A 6 16.75 -0.96 -3.95
CA MET A 6 17.06 -0.38 -5.25
C MET A 6 16.88 -1.54 -6.25
N ILE A 7 15.86 -1.53 -7.11
CA ILE A 7 15.76 -2.26 -8.41
C ILE A 7 14.37 -2.20 -9.10
N LEU A 8 13.29 -1.70 -8.49
CA LEU A 8 12.00 -1.57 -9.23
C LEU A 8 11.64 -0.16 -9.72
N TRP A 9 12.37 0.88 -9.31
CA TRP A 9 11.99 2.27 -9.58
C TRP A 9 12.61 2.87 -10.84
N GLU A 10 13.78 2.38 -11.27
CA GLU A 10 14.49 2.99 -12.41
C GLU A 10 13.91 2.63 -13.78
N PHE A 11 13.01 1.64 -13.86
CA PHE A 11 12.42 1.23 -15.14
C PHE A 11 11.12 1.96 -15.50
N LEU A 12 10.58 2.81 -14.63
CA LEU A 12 9.30 3.49 -14.84
C LEU A 12 9.43 4.98 -15.21
N LEU A 13 10.64 5.51 -15.42
CA LEU A 13 10.85 6.96 -15.58
C LEU A 13 11.42 7.36 -16.95
N PRO A 14 10.66 7.23 -18.05
CA PRO A 14 10.79 8.32 -19.03
C PRO A 14 9.51 9.08 -19.41
N CYS A 15 8.32 8.48 -19.42
CA CYS A 15 7.13 9.15 -20.01
C CYS A 15 5.81 8.80 -19.31
N CYS A 16 5.69 9.05 -18.01
CA CYS A 16 4.45 8.77 -17.28
C CYS A 16 3.54 10.00 -17.22
N CYS A 17 2.40 9.94 -17.89
CA CYS A 17 1.44 11.06 -17.96
C CYS A 17 0.55 11.16 -16.71
N GLY A 18 0.51 10.13 -15.86
CA GLY A 18 -0.25 10.11 -14.63
C GLY A 18 0.20 9.03 -13.66
N TYR A 19 0.08 9.35 -12.37
CA TYR A 19 0.30 8.42 -11.26
C TYR A 19 -0.95 8.41 -10.38
N LYS A 20 -1.38 7.23 -9.93
CA LYS A 20 -2.44 7.12 -8.91
C LYS A 20 -2.06 6.05 -7.91
N THR A 21 -2.10 6.39 -6.64
CA THR A 21 -1.79 5.48 -5.55
C THR A 21 -3.08 4.87 -5.03
N THR A 22 -3.14 3.55 -4.98
CA THR A 22 -4.26 2.79 -4.43
C THR A 22 -3.72 1.88 -3.35
N LEU A 23 -4.34 1.91 -2.18
CA LEU A 23 -3.98 1.09 -1.04
C LEU A 23 -5.10 0.09 -0.76
N PHE A 24 -4.71 -1.13 -0.44
CA PHE A 24 -5.57 -2.15 0.14
C PHE A 24 -5.08 -2.51 1.55
N SER A 25 -5.97 -2.57 2.54
CA SER A 25 -5.68 -3.12 3.87
C SER A 25 -6.65 -4.22 4.25
N ASP A 26 -6.12 -5.24 4.93
CA ASP A 26 -6.85 -6.43 5.33
C ASP A 26 -6.43 -6.87 6.74
N ALA A 27 -7.35 -7.51 7.45
CA ALA A 27 -7.15 -8.04 8.78
C ALA A 27 -7.78 -9.43 8.92
N LEU A 28 -7.01 -10.35 9.49
CA LEU A 28 -7.39 -11.73 9.74
C LEU A 28 -6.92 -12.14 11.14
N GLU A 29 -7.43 -13.23 11.70
CA GLU A 29 -7.15 -13.61 13.10
C GLU A 29 -5.64 -13.78 13.41
N LEU A 30 -4.88 -14.27 12.42
CA LEU A 30 -3.43 -14.47 12.50
C LEU A 30 -2.60 -13.20 12.25
N GLY A 31 -3.20 -12.09 11.81
CA GLY A 31 -2.45 -10.87 11.51
C GLY A 31 -3.18 -9.85 10.66
N TYR A 32 -2.52 -8.74 10.38
CA TYR A 32 -3.08 -7.67 9.56
C TYR A 32 -2.02 -7.10 8.64
N GLY A 33 -2.43 -6.56 7.51
CA GLY A 33 -1.52 -6.08 6.49
C GLY A 33 -2.10 -4.98 5.62
N ALA A 34 -1.19 -4.36 4.87
CA ALA A 34 -1.53 -3.34 3.90
C ALA A 34 -0.57 -3.41 2.71
N VAL A 35 -1.10 -3.13 1.52
CA VAL A 35 -0.39 -3.15 0.24
C VAL A 35 -0.72 -1.87 -0.52
N VAL A 36 0.31 -1.21 -1.04
CA VAL A 36 0.22 -0.01 -1.86
C VAL A 36 0.55 -0.39 -3.30
N TYR A 37 -0.39 -0.12 -4.20
CA TYR A 37 -0.25 -0.20 -5.64
C TYR A 37 -0.13 1.21 -6.20
N THR A 38 0.78 1.42 -7.14
CA THR A 38 0.83 2.68 -7.90
C THR A 38 0.47 2.37 -9.33
N SER A 39 -0.62 2.93 -9.83
CA SER A 39 -0.91 2.87 -11.25
C SER A 39 0.00 3.84 -11.98
N VAL A 40 0.69 3.32 -12.99
CA VAL A 40 1.56 4.09 -13.85
C VAL A 40 1.00 4.00 -15.26
N GLU A 41 0.63 5.15 -15.82
CA GLU A 41 0.21 5.25 -17.21
C GLU A 41 1.41 5.67 -18.06
N SER A 42 1.78 4.82 -19.00
CA SER A 42 2.78 5.15 -20.03
C SER A 42 2.13 5.93 -21.18
N ASP A 43 2.93 6.68 -21.93
CA ASP A 43 2.50 7.44 -23.12
C ASP A 43 1.72 6.58 -24.15
N ASP A 44 2.04 5.28 -24.23
CA ASP A 44 1.32 4.29 -25.05
C ASP A 44 -0.07 3.89 -24.50
N LYS A 45 -0.63 4.63 -23.52
CA LYS A 45 -1.88 4.34 -22.80
C LYS A 45 -1.91 2.98 -22.10
N ARG A 46 -0.74 2.40 -21.85
CA ARG A 46 -0.63 1.17 -21.06
C ARG A 46 -0.62 1.54 -19.58
N VAL A 47 -1.61 1.02 -18.85
CA VAL A 47 -1.70 1.20 -17.40
C VAL A 47 -1.16 -0.05 -16.72
N GLN A 48 -0.11 0.11 -15.93
CA GLN A 48 0.42 -0.94 -15.07
C GLN A 48 0.12 -0.63 -13.61
N TYR A 49 -0.05 -1.66 -12.78
CA TYR A 49 -0.28 -1.52 -11.34
C TYR A 49 0.83 -2.22 -10.53
N PRO A 50 2.09 -1.77 -10.61
CA PRO A 50 3.14 -2.30 -9.76
C PRO A 50 2.81 -2.16 -8.27
N ILE A 51 3.18 -3.17 -7.50
CA ILE A 51 3.20 -3.10 -6.03
C ILE A 51 4.38 -2.22 -5.63
N THR A 52 4.07 -1.11 -4.98
CA THR A 52 5.06 -0.13 -4.54
C THR A 52 5.64 -0.49 -3.18
N MET A 53 4.75 -0.76 -2.23
CA MET A 53 5.11 -1.10 -0.86
C MET A 53 4.11 -2.09 -0.30
N ARG A 54 4.56 -2.97 0.60
CA ARG A 54 3.67 -3.87 1.33
C ARG A 54 4.21 -4.12 2.73
N LYS A 55 3.31 -4.31 3.69
CA LYS A 55 3.68 -4.63 5.07
C LYS A 55 2.61 -5.49 5.72
N PHE A 56 3.05 -6.53 6.40
CA PHE A 56 2.19 -7.43 7.17
C PHE A 56 2.72 -7.54 8.59
N ARG A 57 1.83 -7.76 9.56
CA ARG A 57 2.15 -7.96 10.97
C ARG A 57 1.36 -9.14 11.50
N VAL A 58 2.04 -10.03 12.21
CA VAL A 58 1.40 -11.14 12.93
C VAL A 58 0.64 -10.57 14.13
N SER A 59 -0.57 -11.07 14.38
CA SER A 59 -1.37 -10.67 15.53
C SER A 59 -0.70 -11.15 16.84
N SER A 60 -0.93 -10.42 17.93
CA SER A 60 -0.47 -10.88 19.23
C SER A 60 -1.27 -12.12 19.64
N THR A 61 -0.66 -13.07 20.35
CA THR A 61 -1.31 -14.31 20.84
C THR A 61 -2.50 -14.06 21.76
N LYS A 62 -2.69 -12.83 22.25
CA LYS A 62 -3.91 -12.44 22.96
C LYS A 62 -5.06 -12.47 21.95
N SER A 63 -6.16 -13.13 22.30
CA SER A 63 -7.35 -13.17 21.44
C SER A 63 -7.89 -11.75 21.23
N VAL A 64 -7.61 -11.16 20.07
CA VAL A 64 -8.16 -9.88 19.64
C VAL A 64 -9.17 -10.16 18.53
N THR A 65 -10.34 -9.53 18.58
CA THR A 65 -11.37 -9.71 17.57
C THR A 65 -10.95 -9.09 16.23
N ILE A 66 -11.41 -9.63 15.10
CA ILE A 66 -11.09 -9.13 13.75
C ILE A 66 -11.34 -7.61 13.61
N PRO A 67 -12.47 -7.03 14.09
CA PRO A 67 -12.69 -5.58 13.99
C PRO A 67 -11.62 -4.72 14.72
N LEU A 68 -10.99 -5.26 15.77
CA LEU A 68 -9.91 -4.58 16.47
C LEU A 68 -8.57 -4.71 15.75
N LEU A 69 -8.41 -5.71 14.87
CA LEU A 69 -7.23 -5.87 14.00
C LEU A 69 -7.36 -5.01 12.73
N GLU A 70 -8.56 -4.67 12.30
CA GLU A 70 -8.80 -3.73 11.19
C GLU A 70 -8.30 -2.31 11.50
N LEU A 71 -8.45 -1.84 12.74
CA LEU A 71 -7.96 -0.52 13.13
C LEU A 71 -6.42 -0.34 12.96
N PRO A 72 -5.55 -1.22 13.50
CA PRO A 72 -4.13 -1.15 13.25
C PRO A 72 -3.76 -1.48 11.79
N ALA A 73 -4.59 -2.24 11.06
CA ALA A 73 -4.43 -2.42 9.61
C ALA A 73 -4.58 -1.09 8.87
N ALA A 74 -5.64 -0.32 9.16
CA ALA A 74 -5.87 1.00 8.59
C ALA A 74 -4.76 2.00 8.95
N VAL A 75 -4.26 1.96 10.19
CA VAL A 75 -3.12 2.78 10.63
C VAL A 75 -1.83 2.38 9.90
N LEU A 76 -1.58 1.08 9.72
CA LEU A 76 -0.44 0.57 8.96
C LEU A 76 -0.50 1.05 7.51
N ALA A 77 -1.69 1.02 6.92
CA ALA A 77 -2.02 1.50 5.60
C ALA A 77 -1.69 2.99 5.41
N ALA A 78 -2.19 3.86 6.30
CA ALA A 78 -1.92 5.30 6.24
C ALA A 78 -0.42 5.61 6.34
N ARG A 79 0.31 4.89 7.18
CA ARG A 79 1.77 5.03 7.30
C ARG A 79 2.51 4.58 6.05
N LEU A 80 2.07 3.49 5.42
CA LEU A 80 2.66 3.03 4.16
C LEU A 80 2.43 4.02 3.03
N VAL A 81 1.25 4.63 2.95
CA VAL A 81 0.97 5.66 1.95
C VAL A 81 1.84 6.89 2.18
N SER A 82 1.95 7.39 3.42
CA SER A 82 2.84 8.51 3.74
C SER A 82 4.28 8.20 3.32
N GLN A 83 4.78 7.01 3.64
CA GLN A 83 6.13 6.60 3.26
C GLN A 83 6.28 6.49 1.73
N ALA A 84 5.29 5.94 1.03
CA ALA A 84 5.29 5.83 -0.43
C ALA A 84 5.27 7.21 -1.10
N THR A 85 4.47 8.15 -0.58
CA THR A 85 4.41 9.54 -1.08
C THR A 85 5.74 10.26 -0.84
N ASP A 86 6.35 10.08 0.33
CA ASP A 86 7.66 10.66 0.66
C ASP A 86 8.78 10.10 -0.23
N GLU A 87 8.77 8.78 -0.49
CA GLU A 87 9.76 8.11 -1.35
C GLU A 87 9.58 8.47 -2.83
N LEU A 88 8.33 8.53 -3.32
CA LEU A 88 8.02 8.83 -4.72
C LEU A 88 8.08 10.33 -5.03
N LYS A 89 8.03 11.22 -4.01
CA LYS A 89 8.00 12.70 -4.13
C LYS A 89 6.91 13.23 -5.06
N VAL A 90 5.78 12.54 -5.05
CA VAL A 90 4.75 12.66 -6.08
C VAL A 90 3.42 12.93 -5.38
N ALA A 91 2.76 14.04 -5.74
CA ALA A 91 1.56 14.52 -5.07
C ALA A 91 0.33 13.71 -5.52
N SER A 92 0.10 12.54 -4.92
CA SER A 92 -1.04 11.68 -5.25
C SER A 92 -2.19 11.87 -4.28
N ASN A 93 -3.42 11.72 -4.80
CA ASN A 93 -4.62 11.55 -3.99
C ASN A 93 -4.84 10.04 -3.80
N PRO A 94 -4.33 9.44 -2.71
CA PRO A 94 -4.41 8.01 -2.49
C PRO A 94 -5.87 7.56 -2.31
N THR A 95 -6.24 6.44 -2.92
CA THR A 95 -7.51 5.76 -2.66
C THR A 95 -7.31 4.64 -1.65
N PHE A 96 -8.06 4.66 -0.55
CA PHE A 96 -7.99 3.64 0.50
C PHE A 96 -9.12 2.63 0.32
N TRP A 97 -8.76 1.34 0.21
CA TRP A 97 -9.69 0.22 0.18
C TRP A 97 -9.48 -0.64 1.41
N VAL A 98 -10.58 -0.93 2.11
CA VAL A 98 -10.62 -1.82 3.28
C VAL A 98 -11.74 -2.82 3.04
N ASP A 99 -11.44 -4.11 3.22
CA ASP A 99 -12.45 -5.17 3.18
C ASP A 99 -12.99 -5.41 4.60
N SER A 100 -13.72 -4.42 5.13
CA SER A 100 -14.34 -4.52 6.45
C SER A 100 -15.80 -4.92 6.31
N THR A 101 -16.19 -6.08 6.85
CA THR A 101 -17.58 -6.50 6.97
C THR A 101 -18.19 -5.90 8.23
N VAL A 102 -18.69 -4.65 8.15
CA VAL A 102 -19.58 -4.13 9.19
C VAL A 102 -20.96 -4.78 8.97
N VAL A 103 -21.31 -5.77 9.80
CA VAL A 103 -22.65 -6.37 9.86
C VAL A 103 -23.24 -6.13 11.24
#